data_AF-A0A7Z0CK72-F1
#
_entry.id   AF-A0A7Z0CK72-F1
#
_cell.length_a   1.000
_cell.length_b   1.000
_cell.length_c   1.000
_cell.angle_alpha   90.00
_cell.angle_beta   90.00
_cell.angle_gamma   90.00
#
_symmetry.space_group_name_H-M   'P 1'
#
loop_
_entity.id
_entity.type
_entity.pdbx_description
1 polymer ?
#
loop_
_entity_poly.entity_id
_entity_poly.type
_entity_poly.pdbx_seq_one_letter_code
_entity_poly.pdbx_strand_id
1 'polypeptide(L)'
;MNFPTEFRTDLMARPADAEALEGLKLVEEKINDVITAINRELDQFDPAIFQKDGEIKPQSFGDTDRAPLLALHHRRAHQVTAETLSGVREDLIAFRQACRDARGFVEQADQDAAAEITLTHKAVERLNEGSATSHGESANQQAQQAGVGSEPTSDDGTGTPSGSTPTTADTTGTDGETS
;
A
#
# COMPACT_ATOMS: atom_id res chain seq x y z
N MET A 1 -35.03 -10.41 -9.22
CA MET A 1 -34.50 -9.32 -10.07
C MET A 1 -33.39 -9.92 -10.91
N ASN A 2 -33.56 -9.95 -12.22
CA ASN A 2 -32.60 -10.58 -13.14
C ASN A 2 -31.55 -9.51 -13.51
N PHE A 3 -30.33 -9.61 -12.97
CA PHE A 3 -29.26 -8.72 -13.37
C PHE A 3 -28.82 -9.06 -14.80
N PRO A 4 -28.67 -8.07 -15.70
CA PRO A 4 -28.23 -8.33 -17.08
C PRO A 4 -26.85 -9.00 -17.07
N THR A 5 -26.75 -10.17 -17.68
CA THR A 5 -25.51 -10.97 -17.80
C THR A 5 -24.38 -10.16 -18.43
N GLU A 6 -24.72 -9.22 -19.31
CA GLU A 6 -23.78 -8.40 -20.07
C GLU A 6 -22.97 -7.45 -19.18
N PHE A 7 -23.55 -6.96 -18.08
CA PHE A 7 -22.83 -6.12 -17.11
C PHE A 7 -21.78 -6.92 -16.33
N ARG A 8 -22.03 -8.22 -16.11
CA ARG A 8 -21.12 -9.14 -15.43
C ARG A 8 -19.97 -9.55 -16.35
N THR A 9 -20.24 -9.71 -17.65
CA THR A 9 -19.21 -10.02 -18.65
C THR A 9 -18.30 -8.82 -18.89
N ASP A 10 -18.85 -7.60 -18.97
CA ASP A 10 -18.08 -6.37 -19.20
C ASP A 10 -17.19 -6.00 -17.99
N LEU A 11 -17.69 -6.17 -16.76
CA LEU A 11 -16.90 -5.94 -15.54
C LEU A 11 -15.77 -6.97 -15.35
N MET A 12 -15.93 -8.19 -15.87
CA MET A 12 -14.91 -9.25 -15.83
C MET A 12 -13.98 -9.23 -17.06
N ALA A 13 -14.35 -8.51 -18.14
CA ALA A 13 -13.58 -8.44 -19.38
C ALA A 13 -12.73 -7.19 -19.51
N ARG A 14 -12.83 -6.23 -18.58
CA ARG A 14 -12.03 -5.01 -18.60
C ARG A 14 -10.59 -5.32 -18.18
N PRO A 15 -9.58 -5.17 -19.05
CA PRO A 15 -8.18 -5.48 -18.75
C PRO A 15 -7.53 -4.36 -17.93
N ALA A 16 -8.12 -4.00 -16.79
CA ALA A 16 -7.59 -2.97 -15.91
C ALA A 16 -6.24 -3.38 -15.28
N ASP A 17 -5.94 -4.68 -15.24
CA ASP A 17 -4.79 -5.21 -14.51
C ASP A 17 -3.51 -5.25 -15.36
N ALA A 18 -3.61 -5.48 -16.67
CA ALA A 18 -2.44 -5.66 -17.51
C ALA A 18 -1.62 -4.36 -17.70
N GLU A 19 -2.29 -3.24 -17.97
CA GLU A 19 -1.63 -1.93 -18.09
C GLU A 19 -1.12 -1.42 -16.74
N ALA A 20 -1.81 -1.72 -15.63
CA ALA A 20 -1.37 -1.34 -14.29
C ALA A 20 -0.12 -2.12 -13.86
N LEU A 21 -0.09 -3.43 -14.11
CA LEU A 21 1.09 -4.29 -13.89
C LEU A 21 2.28 -3.89 -14.78
N GLU A 22 2.01 -3.50 -16.03
CA GLU A 22 3.04 -3.02 -16.95
C GLU A 22 3.59 -1.65 -16.52
N GLY A 23 2.71 -0.76 -16.04
CA GLY A 23 3.10 0.52 -15.45
C GLY A 23 3.97 0.36 -14.20
N LEU A 24 3.64 -0.59 -13.32
CA LEU A 24 4.42 -0.85 -12.11
C LEU A 24 5.83 -1.34 -12.43
N LYS A 25 5.95 -2.30 -13.35
CA LYS A 25 7.25 -2.82 -13.82
C LYS A 25 8.10 -1.74 -14.46
N LEU A 26 7.49 -0.86 -15.25
CA LEU A 26 8.18 0.27 -15.85
C LEU A 26 8.72 1.22 -14.79
N VAL A 27 7.95 1.50 -13.73
CA VAL A 27 8.39 2.34 -12.61
C VAL A 27 9.58 1.71 -11.88
N GLU A 28 9.54 0.42 -11.59
CA GLU A 28 10.66 -0.30 -10.97
C GLU A 28 11.92 -0.28 -11.83
N GLU A 29 11.80 -0.50 -13.14
CA GLU A 29 12.89 -0.42 -14.09
C GLU A 29 13.53 0.98 -14.08
N LYS A 30 12.72 2.05 -14.13
CA LYS A 30 13.22 3.42 -14.09
C LYS A 30 13.88 3.77 -12.76
N ILE A 31 13.37 3.27 -11.64
CA ILE A 31 14.02 3.41 -10.34
C ILE A 31 15.40 2.74 -10.34
N ASN A 32 15.50 1.53 -10.90
CA ASN A 32 16.78 0.81 -11.00
C ASN A 32 17.77 1.51 -11.94
N ASP A 33 17.31 2.06 -13.07
CA ASP A 33 18.12 2.88 -13.99
C ASP A 33 18.72 4.08 -13.24
N VAL A 34 17.90 4.81 -12.48
CA VAL A 34 18.34 5.97 -11.69
C VAL A 34 19.35 5.58 -10.61
N ILE A 35 19.09 4.52 -9.86
CA ILE A 35 20.03 4.00 -8.85
C ILE A 35 21.38 3.64 -9.49
N THR A 36 21.35 3.02 -10.67
CA THR A 36 22.55 2.60 -11.40
C THR A 36 23.35 3.81 -11.88
N ALA A 37 22.67 4.83 -12.42
CA ALA A 37 23.31 6.09 -12.80
C ALA A 37 23.97 6.77 -11.59
N ILE A 38 23.26 6.87 -10.45
CA ILE A 38 23.81 7.48 -9.23
C ILE A 38 25.03 6.73 -8.72
N ASN A 39 25.01 5.39 -8.71
CA ASN A 39 26.17 4.60 -8.28
C ASN A 39 27.39 4.88 -9.18
N ARG A 40 27.19 4.93 -10.49
CA ARG A 40 28.27 5.25 -11.42
C ARG A 40 28.84 6.65 -11.16
N GLU A 41 28.00 7.65 -10.94
CA GLU A 41 28.46 9.00 -10.63
C GLU A 41 29.20 9.04 -9.28
N LEU A 42 28.68 8.38 -8.24
CA LEU A 42 29.34 8.27 -6.92
C LEU A 42 30.70 7.57 -6.98
N ASP A 43 30.85 6.57 -7.86
CA ASP A 43 32.11 5.84 -8.04
C ASP A 43 33.18 6.70 -8.76
N GLN A 44 32.75 7.58 -9.67
CA GLN A 44 33.64 8.51 -10.39
C GLN A 44 33.91 9.78 -9.60
N PHE A 45 33.01 10.14 -8.69
CA PHE A 45 33.04 11.37 -7.92
C PHE A 45 33.63 11.17 -6.53
N ASP A 46 34.93 11.45 -6.39
CA ASP A 46 35.61 11.45 -5.10
C ASP A 46 36.01 12.88 -4.67
N PRO A 47 35.28 13.50 -3.73
CA PRO A 47 35.64 14.80 -3.17
C PRO A 47 37.06 14.85 -2.58
N ALA A 48 37.60 13.71 -2.13
CA ALA A 48 38.96 13.65 -1.59
C ALA A 48 40.01 13.90 -2.69
N ILE A 49 39.74 13.52 -3.93
CA ILE A 49 40.61 13.83 -5.08
C ILE A 49 40.65 15.34 -5.29
N PHE A 50 39.50 16.03 -5.29
CA PHE A 50 39.47 17.50 -5.41
C PHE A 50 40.21 18.18 -4.25
N GLN A 51 40.05 17.67 -3.02
CA GLN A 51 40.73 18.23 -1.86
C GLN A 51 42.25 18.11 -1.98
N LYS A 52 42.74 16.97 -2.48
CA LYS A 52 44.17 16.69 -2.65
C LYS A 52 44.77 17.41 -3.87
N ASP A 53 44.11 17.31 -5.02
CA ASP A 53 44.67 17.76 -6.30
C ASP A 53 44.41 19.27 -6.55
N GLY A 54 43.37 19.82 -5.92
CA GLY A 54 43.05 21.25 -6.00
C GLY A 54 43.86 22.13 -5.03
N GLU A 55 44.66 21.55 -4.14
CA GLU A 55 45.44 22.33 -3.17
C GLU A 55 46.66 22.98 -3.85
N ILE A 56 46.61 24.31 -3.97
CA ILE A 56 47.76 25.10 -4.40
C ILE A 56 48.57 25.53 -3.19
N LYS A 57 49.85 25.13 -3.13
CA LYS A 57 50.77 25.54 -2.07
C LYS A 57 50.89 27.07 -2.04
N PRO A 58 50.89 27.73 -0.87
CA PRO A 58 51.03 29.19 -0.74
C PRO A 58 52.24 29.78 -1.47
N GLN A 59 53.32 29.02 -1.58
CA GLN A 59 54.55 29.39 -2.29
C GLN A 59 54.35 29.60 -3.80
N SER A 60 53.31 28.98 -4.38
CA SER A 60 53.02 29.03 -5.81
C SER A 60 52.32 30.34 -6.23
N PHE A 61 51.85 31.14 -5.28
CA PHE A 61 51.20 32.43 -5.55
C PHE A 61 52.20 33.57 -5.79
N GLY A 62 53.50 33.30 -5.67
CA GLY A 62 54.59 34.27 -5.86
C GLY A 62 54.88 35.09 -4.60
N ASP A 63 55.79 36.06 -4.74
CA ASP A 63 56.35 36.85 -3.63
C ASP A 63 55.94 38.34 -3.68
N THR A 64 54.78 38.62 -4.28
CA THR A 64 54.26 40.00 -4.31
C THR A 64 53.55 40.32 -3.01
N ASP A 65 53.45 41.61 -2.65
CA ASP A 65 52.72 42.08 -1.45
C ASP A 65 51.25 41.59 -1.39
N ARG A 66 50.67 41.21 -2.55
CA ARG A 66 49.30 40.69 -2.66
C ARG A 66 49.20 39.17 -2.62
N ALA A 67 50.30 38.44 -2.74
CA ALA A 67 50.30 36.97 -2.79
C ALA A 67 49.67 36.32 -1.54
N PRO A 68 49.91 36.80 -0.30
CA PRO A 68 49.26 36.22 0.88
C PRO A 68 47.73 36.37 0.88
N LEU A 69 47.23 37.51 0.39
CA LEU A 69 45.80 37.77 0.28
C LEU A 69 45.15 36.85 -0.76
N LEU A 70 45.80 36.67 -1.92
CA LEU A 70 45.33 35.76 -2.96
C LEU A 70 45.32 34.30 -2.48
N ALA A 71 46.38 33.86 -1.79
CA ALA A 71 46.46 32.52 -1.22
C ALA A 71 45.34 32.27 -0.18
N LEU A 72 45.01 33.27 0.64
CA LEU A 72 43.90 33.19 1.59
C LEU A 72 42.55 33.02 0.88
N HIS A 73 42.27 33.84 -0.13
CA HIS A 73 41.02 33.74 -0.89
C HIS A 73 40.91 32.41 -1.65
N HIS A 74 42.01 31.95 -2.24
CA HIS A 74 42.06 30.64 -2.89
C HIS A 74 41.74 29.52 -1.89
N ARG A 75 42.39 29.48 -0.72
CA ARG A 75 42.12 28.46 0.30
C ARG A 75 40.65 28.46 0.72
N ARG A 76 40.06 29.64 0.92
CA ARG A 76 38.65 29.75 1.29
C ARG A 76 37.72 29.26 0.17
N ALA A 77 38.00 29.63 -1.08
CA ALA A 77 37.21 29.18 -2.22
C ALA A 77 37.34 27.66 -2.42
N HIS A 78 38.55 27.12 -2.30
CA HIS A 78 38.82 25.68 -2.37
C HIS A 78 38.07 24.92 -1.26
N GLN A 79 38.12 25.41 -0.02
CA GLN A 79 37.36 24.83 1.10
C GLN A 79 35.85 24.80 0.83
N VAL A 80 35.26 25.94 0.44
CA VAL A 80 33.81 26.01 0.14
C VAL A 80 33.44 25.04 -0.99
N THR A 81 34.29 24.93 -2.00
CA THR A 81 34.07 23.98 -3.11
C THR A 81 34.14 22.54 -2.60
N ALA A 82 35.16 22.18 -1.83
CA ALA A 82 35.30 20.83 -1.27
C ALA A 82 34.10 20.44 -0.38
N GLU A 83 33.64 21.36 0.49
CA GLU A 83 32.45 21.16 1.33
C GLU A 83 31.19 20.99 0.48
N THR A 84 31.03 21.80 -0.57
CA THR A 84 29.89 21.68 -1.50
C THR A 84 29.90 20.33 -2.22
N LEU A 85 31.06 19.88 -2.70
CA LEU A 85 31.20 18.58 -3.35
C LEU A 85 30.88 17.43 -2.37
N SER A 86 31.32 17.53 -1.11
CA SER A 86 30.95 16.57 -0.07
C SER A 86 29.43 16.52 0.16
N GLY A 87 28.78 17.67 0.28
CA GLY A 87 27.32 17.76 0.46
C GLY A 87 26.55 17.16 -0.72
N VAL A 88 26.95 17.44 -1.96
CA VAL A 88 26.33 16.84 -3.15
C VAL A 88 26.46 15.31 -3.15
N ARG A 89 27.59 14.77 -2.68
CA ARG A 89 27.77 13.31 -2.55
C ARG A 89 26.79 12.73 -1.53
N GLU A 90 26.63 13.38 -0.39
CA GLU A 90 25.68 12.98 0.66
C GLU A 90 24.24 13.02 0.15
N ASP A 91 23.86 14.08 -0.58
CA ASP A 91 22.55 14.22 -1.21
C ASP A 91 22.26 13.09 -2.21
N LEU A 92 23.25 12.72 -3.04
CA LEU A 92 23.12 11.59 -3.98
C LEU A 92 22.94 10.25 -3.25
N ILE A 93 23.65 10.03 -2.14
CA ILE A 93 23.50 8.83 -1.32
C ILE A 93 22.09 8.78 -0.70
N ALA A 94 21.62 9.90 -0.15
CA ALA A 94 20.29 10.01 0.45
C ALA A 94 19.19 9.81 -0.59
N PHE A 95 19.33 10.43 -1.77
CA PHE A 95 18.38 10.28 -2.88
C PHE A 95 18.31 8.83 -3.38
N ARG A 96 19.46 8.17 -3.53
CA ARG A 96 19.51 6.73 -3.86
C ARG A 96 18.79 5.88 -2.81
N GLN A 97 18.94 6.20 -1.52
CA GLN A 97 18.24 5.48 -0.46
C GLN A 97 16.73 5.71 -0.56
N ALA A 98 16.29 6.95 -0.74
CA ALA A 98 14.87 7.27 -0.94
C ALA A 98 14.26 6.53 -2.15
N CYS A 99 15.00 6.36 -3.24
CA CYS A 99 14.57 5.54 -4.39
C CYS A 99 14.38 4.06 -4.01
N ARG A 100 15.24 3.50 -3.17
CA ARG A 100 15.11 2.11 -2.68
C ARG A 100 13.90 1.96 -1.76
N ASP A 101 13.70 2.92 -0.88
CA ASP A 101 12.56 2.93 0.05
C ASP A 101 11.25 3.05 -0.74
N ALA A 102 11.20 3.94 -1.72
CA ALA A 102 10.06 4.09 -2.63
C ALA A 102 9.73 2.78 -3.37
N ARG A 103 10.75 2.06 -3.88
CA ARG A 103 10.56 0.75 -4.49
C ARG A 103 9.98 -0.25 -3.49
N GLY A 104 10.49 -0.29 -2.26
CA GLY A 104 9.96 -1.15 -1.21
C GLY A 104 8.50 -0.87 -0.88
N PHE A 105 8.08 0.40 -0.84
CA PHE A 105 6.67 0.76 -0.65
C PHE A 105 5.77 0.32 -1.81
N VAL A 106 6.27 0.39 -3.04
CA VAL A 106 5.57 -0.09 -4.24
C VAL A 106 5.38 -1.61 -4.18
N GLU A 107 6.45 -2.35 -3.90
CA GLU A 107 6.41 -3.81 -3.75
C GLU A 107 5.45 -4.26 -2.63
N GLN A 108 5.45 -3.52 -1.51
CA GLN A 108 4.54 -3.80 -0.38
C GLN A 108 3.08 -3.52 -0.75
N ALA A 109 2.80 -2.38 -1.39
CA ALA A 109 1.44 -2.04 -1.82
C ALA A 109 0.87 -3.07 -2.81
N ASP A 110 1.70 -3.61 -3.70
CA ASP A 110 1.30 -4.69 -4.63
C ASP A 110 0.94 -5.98 -3.87
N GLN A 111 1.75 -6.38 -2.88
CA GLN A 111 1.47 -7.54 -2.05
C GLN A 111 0.16 -7.39 -1.25
N ASP A 112 -0.07 -6.20 -0.69
CA ASP A 112 -1.29 -5.89 0.07
C ASP A 112 -2.52 -5.93 -0.85
N ALA A 113 -2.44 -5.36 -2.05
CA ALA A 113 -3.50 -5.40 -3.05
C ALA A 113 -3.81 -6.83 -3.51
N ALA A 114 -2.79 -7.66 -3.76
CA ALA A 114 -2.97 -9.06 -4.13
C ALA A 114 -3.63 -9.88 -3.01
N ALA A 115 -3.28 -9.60 -1.75
CA ALA A 115 -3.90 -10.22 -0.58
C ALA A 115 -5.39 -9.82 -0.45
N GLU A 116 -5.72 -8.55 -0.68
CA GLU A 116 -7.10 -8.04 -0.65
C GLU A 116 -7.96 -8.67 -1.75
N ILE A 117 -7.45 -8.75 -2.99
CA ILE A 117 -8.16 -9.40 -4.11
C ILE A 117 -8.42 -10.88 -3.80
N THR A 118 -7.45 -11.59 -3.22
CA THR A 118 -7.62 -12.99 -2.83
C THR A 118 -8.70 -13.17 -1.76
N LEU A 119 -8.76 -12.26 -0.79
CA LEU A 119 -9.78 -12.28 0.27
C LEU A 119 -11.18 -12.02 -0.30
N THR A 120 -11.32 -11.01 -1.16
CA THR A 120 -12.60 -10.67 -1.80
C THR A 120 -13.09 -11.79 -2.71
N HIS A 121 -12.21 -12.44 -3.48
CA HIS A 121 -12.57 -13.62 -4.28
C HIS A 121 -13.12 -14.74 -3.41
N LYS A 122 -12.46 -15.07 -2.30
CA LYS A 122 -12.95 -16.07 -1.33
C LYS A 122 -14.29 -15.69 -0.71
N ALA A 123 -14.50 -14.40 -0.42
CA ALA A 123 -15.77 -13.91 0.10
C ALA A 123 -16.90 -14.05 -0.94
N VAL A 124 -16.62 -13.71 -2.20
CA VAL A 124 -17.56 -13.88 -3.32
C VAL A 124 -17.87 -15.36 -3.57
N GLU A 125 -16.86 -16.22 -3.52
CA GLU A 125 -17.02 -17.67 -3.68
C GLU A 125 -17.92 -18.25 -2.57
N ARG A 126 -17.67 -17.89 -1.31
CA ARG A 126 -18.53 -18.29 -0.18
C ARG A 126 -19.96 -17.73 -0.28
N LEU A 127 -20.13 -16.50 -0.75
CA LEU A 127 -21.45 -15.93 -0.99
C LEU A 127 -22.18 -16.68 -2.12
N ASN A 128 -21.46 -17.09 -3.15
CA ASN A 128 -22.02 -17.88 -4.25
C ASN A 128 -22.42 -19.30 -3.80
N GLU A 129 -21.59 -19.97 -2.99
CA GLU A 129 -21.92 -21.26 -2.35
C GLU A 129 -23.13 -21.15 -1.42
N GLY A 130 -23.18 -20.09 -0.60
CA GLY A 130 -24.30 -19.78 0.28
C GLY A 130 -25.58 -19.43 -0.48
N SER A 131 -25.47 -18.82 -1.66
CA SER A 131 -26.62 -18.54 -2.52
C SER A 131 -27.08 -19.76 -3.33
N ALA A 132 -26.19 -20.70 -3.63
CA ALA A 132 -26.51 -21.95 -4.32
C ALA A 132 -27.19 -22.97 -3.39
N THR A 133 -27.05 -22.79 -2.09
CA THR A 133 -27.73 -23.61 -1.09
C THR A 133 -29.18 -23.13 -0.95
N SER A 134 -30.03 -23.72 -1.80
CA SER A 134 -31.49 -23.56 -1.91
C SER A 134 -32.27 -24.02 -0.67
N HIS A 135 -31.74 -23.84 0.55
CA HIS A 135 -32.41 -24.25 1.79
C HIS A 135 -33.74 -23.52 2.01
N GLY A 136 -33.85 -22.26 1.58
CA GLY A 136 -35.11 -21.51 1.64
C GLY A 136 -36.16 -22.06 0.67
N GLU A 137 -35.77 -22.46 -0.54
CA GLU A 137 -36.70 -22.95 -1.54
C GLU A 137 -37.10 -24.42 -1.30
N SER A 138 -36.18 -25.25 -0.79
CA SER A 138 -36.51 -26.60 -0.32
C SER A 138 -37.38 -26.58 0.94
N ALA A 139 -37.08 -25.70 1.91
CA ALA A 139 -37.95 -25.53 3.08
C ALA A 139 -39.33 -24.97 2.69
N ASN A 140 -39.41 -24.05 1.73
CA ASN A 140 -40.68 -23.53 1.23
C ASN A 140 -41.48 -24.59 0.45
N GLN A 141 -40.84 -25.38 -0.42
CA GLN A 141 -41.49 -26.52 -1.08
C GLN A 141 -41.98 -27.55 -0.06
N GLN A 142 -41.16 -27.84 0.96
CA GLN A 142 -41.53 -28.77 2.02
C GLN A 142 -42.67 -28.24 2.89
N ALA A 143 -42.70 -26.94 3.20
CA ALA A 143 -43.79 -26.29 3.91
C ALA A 143 -45.09 -26.27 3.08
N GLN A 144 -45.00 -26.05 1.76
CA GLN A 144 -46.15 -26.13 0.87
C GLN A 144 -46.70 -27.57 0.80
N GLN A 145 -45.83 -28.57 0.68
CA GLN A 145 -46.24 -29.99 0.68
C GLN A 145 -46.83 -30.43 2.03
N ALA A 146 -46.31 -29.92 3.15
CA ALA A 146 -46.85 -30.19 4.48
C ALA A 146 -48.15 -29.40 4.78
N GLY A 147 -48.38 -28.27 4.10
CA GLY A 147 -49.55 -27.41 4.27
C GLY A 147 -50.77 -27.80 3.44
N VAL A 148 -50.64 -28.64 2.40
CA VAL A 148 -51.78 -29.17 1.63
C VAL A 148 -52.36 -30.40 2.35
N GLY A 149 -53.06 -30.21 3.46
CA GLY A 149 -53.74 -31.35 4.11
C GLY A 149 -54.25 -31.16 5.54
N SER A 150 -54.04 -30.00 6.16
CA SER A 150 -54.64 -29.71 7.47
C SER A 150 -55.56 -28.52 7.32
N GLU A 151 -56.79 -28.78 6.88
CA GLU A 151 -57.89 -27.88 7.17
C GLU A 151 -57.88 -27.58 8.68
N PRO A 152 -57.91 -26.32 9.12
CA PRO A 152 -58.14 -26.02 10.50
C PRO A 152 -59.59 -26.42 10.80
N THR A 153 -59.78 -27.64 11.31
CA THR A 153 -61.01 -27.98 12.01
C THR A 153 -61.13 -26.96 13.13
N SER A 154 -62.04 -26.02 12.95
CA SER A 154 -62.41 -25.02 13.94
C SER A 154 -63.10 -25.78 15.07
N ASP A 155 -62.31 -26.31 16.00
CA ASP A 155 -62.83 -26.85 17.25
C ASP A 155 -62.95 -25.68 18.24
N ASP A 156 -64.20 -25.26 18.41
CA ASP A 156 -64.65 -24.25 19.34
C ASP A 156 -64.56 -24.83 20.76
N GLY A 157 -63.36 -24.79 21.33
CA GLY A 157 -63.03 -25.38 22.63
C GLY A 157 -62.53 -24.32 23.60
N THR A 158 -63.45 -23.70 24.33
CA THR A 158 -63.23 -22.88 25.53
C THR A 158 -62.14 -23.44 26.46
N GLY A 159 -61.05 -22.69 26.65
CA GLY A 159 -59.95 -23.06 27.55
C GLY A 159 -59.16 -21.84 28.06
N THR A 160 -59.63 -21.30 29.19
CA THR A 160 -58.95 -20.58 30.27
C THR A 160 -57.58 -19.91 30.00
N PRO A 161 -57.43 -18.58 30.24
CA PRO A 161 -56.14 -17.91 30.16
C PRO A 161 -55.29 -18.22 31.40
N SER A 162 -54.12 -18.83 31.22
CA SER A 162 -53.07 -18.89 32.24
C SER A 162 -51.87 -18.08 31.79
N GLY A 163 -51.60 -17.03 32.55
CA GLY A 163 -50.56 -16.06 32.26
C GLY A 163 -49.15 -16.62 32.41
N SER A 164 -48.23 -15.99 31.69
CA SER A 164 -46.81 -15.95 32.03
C SER A 164 -46.22 -14.71 31.37
N THR A 165 -45.83 -13.74 32.19
CA THR A 165 -45.12 -12.53 31.82
C THR A 165 -43.73 -12.86 31.25
N PRO A 166 -43.26 -12.18 30.20
CA PRO A 166 -41.85 -12.24 29.83
C PRO A 166 -41.01 -11.39 30.81
N THR A 167 -40.09 -12.05 31.50
CA THR A 167 -39.02 -11.42 32.28
C THR A 167 -38.06 -10.70 31.33
N THR A 168 -37.97 -9.39 31.45
CA THR A 168 -36.95 -8.54 30.84
C THR A 168 -35.61 -8.85 31.50
N ALA A 169 -34.69 -9.48 30.78
CA ALA A 169 -33.30 -9.61 31.22
C ALA A 169 -32.58 -8.28 30.92
N ASP A 170 -32.43 -7.50 31.99
CA ASP A 170 -31.46 -6.44 32.13
C ASP A 170 -30.05 -7.07 32.21
N THR A 171 -29.10 -6.54 31.45
CA THR A 171 -27.67 -6.76 31.69
C THR A 171 -26.88 -5.57 31.15
N THR A 172 -26.82 -4.53 31.98
CA THR A 172 -25.72 -3.56 32.02
C THR A 172 -24.38 -4.28 32.21
N GLY A 173 -23.45 -4.07 31.29
CA GLY A 173 -22.04 -4.45 31.42
C GLY A 173 -21.16 -3.23 31.20
N THR A 174 -20.76 -2.61 32.32
CA THR A 174 -19.86 -1.47 32.46
C THR A 174 -18.39 -1.92 32.43
N ASP A 175 -17.56 -1.05 31.85
CA ASP A 175 -16.16 -0.72 32.14
C ASP A 175 -15.03 -1.78 32.02
N GLY A 176 -14.06 -1.43 31.16
CA GLY A 176 -12.77 -2.10 30.98
C GLY A 176 -11.70 -1.11 30.55
N GLU A 177 -11.25 -0.33 31.52
CA GLU A 177 -10.04 0.50 31.59
C GLU A 177 -8.80 -0.24 31.02
N THR A 178 -8.03 0.39 30.14
CA THR A 178 -6.63 -0.01 29.88
C THR A 178 -5.75 1.23 29.76
N SER A 179 -4.58 1.09 30.39
CA SER A 179 -3.58 2.08 30.77
C SER A 179 -2.79 2.72 29.62
#